data_AF-A0A8X6N6Y6-F1
#
_entry.id   AF-A0A8X6N6Y6-F1
#
_cell.length_a   1.000
_cell.length_b   1.000
_cell.length_c   1.000
_cell.angle_alpha   90.00
_cell.angle_beta   90.00
_cell.angle_gamma   90.00
#
_symmetry.space_group_name_H-M   'P 1'
#
loop_
_entity.id
_entity.type
_entity.pdbx_description
1 polymer ?
#
loop_
_entity_poly.entity_id
_entity_poly.type
_entity_poly.pdbx_seq_one_letter_code
_entity_poly.pdbx_strand_id
1 'polypeptide(L)'
;MKKKGWKQRKVHLIFDEKERTEFLTGQRKRNLERKMKKEVKIKAKLKQEKNRIKNSQKGTLQNLIQSQRGVPEVQHLLEPVTYDLPDHTVTVSHINNMDSINASAIINMDETLPTVSVPESRDEVEKLTEIIRDLKKKTIKTLQKSKAQGMAQDQQRKRDKQKAKRLRKIFEKNMKRSKKRHSKKYQK
;
A
#
# COMPACT_ATOMS: atom_id res chain seq x y z
N MET A 1 38.58 41.52 -65.62
CA MET A 1 37.11 41.40 -65.70
C MET A 1 36.60 40.63 -64.48
N LYS A 2 35.82 41.22 -63.58
CA LYS A 2 35.32 40.54 -62.36
C LYS A 2 34.04 39.74 -62.70
N LYS A 3 34.03 38.43 -62.43
CA LYS A 3 32.89 37.54 -62.71
C LYS A 3 31.71 37.87 -61.77
N LYS A 4 30.53 38.06 -62.36
CA LYS A 4 29.28 38.39 -61.68
C LYS A 4 28.79 37.14 -60.92
N GLY A 5 28.85 37.16 -59.58
CA GLY A 5 28.42 36.04 -58.75
C GLY A 5 26.92 35.77 -58.91
N TRP A 6 26.54 34.49 -59.05
CA TRP A 6 25.14 34.08 -59.16
C TRP A 6 24.38 34.43 -57.87
N LYS A 7 23.41 35.35 -57.97
CA LYS A 7 22.46 35.62 -56.89
C LYS A 7 21.55 34.40 -56.73
N GLN A 8 21.63 33.75 -55.58
CA GLN A 8 20.70 32.69 -55.17
C GLN A 8 19.26 33.25 -55.21
N ARG A 9 18.36 32.51 -55.87
CA ARG A 9 16.94 32.89 -55.97
C ARG A 9 16.28 32.67 -54.60
N LYS A 10 15.33 33.54 -54.26
CA LYS A 10 14.58 33.41 -52.99
C LYS A 10 13.78 32.10 -53.01
N VAL A 11 13.92 31.31 -51.95
CA VAL A 11 13.14 30.09 -51.74
C VAL A 11 11.91 30.44 -50.93
N HIS A 12 10.73 30.13 -51.47
CA HIS A 12 9.48 30.27 -50.74
C HIS A 12 9.19 28.99 -49.97
N LEU A 13 9.36 29.05 -48.64
CA LEU A 13 8.95 27.96 -47.75
C LEU A 13 7.45 28.08 -47.50
N ILE A 14 6.68 27.13 -48.03
CA ILE A 14 5.26 26.97 -47.74
C ILE A 14 5.14 25.79 -46.80
N PHE A 15 4.65 26.04 -45.60
CA PHE A 15 4.36 24.98 -44.64
C PHE A 15 2.97 24.43 -44.90
N ASP A 16 2.81 23.11 -44.82
CA ASP A 16 1.49 22.52 -44.71
C ASP A 16 0.88 22.95 -43.36
N GLU A 17 -0.29 23.60 -43.42
CA GLU A 17 -0.96 24.11 -42.23
C GLU A 17 -1.34 23.00 -41.25
N LYS A 18 -1.60 21.78 -41.76
CA LYS A 18 -1.95 20.63 -40.91
C LYS A 18 -0.75 20.18 -40.07
N GLU A 19 0.41 20.03 -40.69
CA GLU A 19 1.63 19.68 -39.97
C GLU A 19 2.08 20.79 -39.03
N ARG A 20 1.92 22.06 -39.46
CA ARG A 20 2.22 23.22 -38.61
C ARG A 20 1.33 23.24 -37.36
N THR A 21 0.03 23.02 -37.52
CA THR A 21 -0.90 22.99 -36.38
C THR A 21 -0.62 21.81 -35.46
N GLU A 22 -0.28 20.64 -36.00
CA GLU A 22 0.10 19.46 -35.22
C GLU A 22 1.44 19.66 -34.49
N PHE A 23 2.42 20.28 -35.12
CA PHE A 23 3.69 20.63 -34.49
C PHE A 23 3.49 21.61 -33.33
N LEU A 24 2.71 22.67 -33.55
CA LEU A 24 2.46 23.72 -32.55
C LEU A 24 1.55 23.25 -31.40
N THR A 25 0.55 22.39 -31.67
CA THR A 25 -0.40 21.91 -30.65
C THR A 25 -0.06 20.53 -30.08
N GLY A 26 0.88 19.81 -30.72
CA GLY A 26 1.25 18.43 -30.41
C GLY A 26 1.91 18.21 -29.06
N GLN A 27 2.35 19.28 -28.38
CA GLN A 27 2.88 19.20 -27.01
C GLN A 27 1.86 18.55 -26.06
N ARG A 28 0.57 18.87 -26.20
CA ARG A 28 -0.50 18.27 -25.37
C ARG A 28 -0.69 16.78 -25.68
N LYS A 29 -0.66 16.40 -26.96
CA LYS A 29 -0.73 15.00 -27.41
C LYS A 29 0.43 14.20 -26.82
N ARG A 30 1.68 14.66 -27.01
CA ARG A 30 2.90 14.03 -26.48
C ARG A 30 2.91 13.95 -24.94
N ASN A 31 2.42 14.97 -24.24
CA ASN A 31 2.31 14.94 -22.78
C ASN A 31 1.34 13.87 -22.30
N LEU A 32 0.19 13.74 -22.97
CA LEU A 32 -0.81 12.74 -22.65
C LEU A 32 -0.29 11.33 -22.96
N GLU A 33 0.34 11.15 -24.11
CA GLU A 33 0.98 9.89 -24.49
C GLU A 33 2.05 9.45 -23.48
N ARG A 34 2.95 10.36 -23.08
CA ARG A 34 3.95 10.10 -22.04
C ARG A 34 3.33 9.71 -20.71
N LYS A 35 2.23 10.37 -20.31
CA LYS A 35 1.50 10.04 -19.08
C LYS A 35 0.90 8.63 -19.16
N MET A 36 0.24 8.30 -20.27
CA MET A 36 -0.34 6.97 -20.50
C MET A 36 0.74 5.88 -20.51
N LYS A 37 1.85 6.09 -21.21
CA LYS A 37 3.01 5.18 -21.21
C LYS A 37 3.54 4.95 -19.79
N LYS A 38 3.63 5.99 -18.96
CA LYS A 38 4.06 5.86 -17.56
C LYS A 38 3.07 5.06 -16.73
N GLU A 39 1.77 5.31 -16.87
CA GLU A 39 0.72 4.57 -16.16
C GLU A 39 0.71 3.08 -16.53
N VAL A 40 0.83 2.75 -17.81
CA VAL A 40 0.92 1.36 -18.30
C VAL A 40 2.17 0.67 -17.73
N LYS A 41 3.33 1.31 -17.78
CA LYS A 41 4.58 0.76 -17.20
C LYS A 41 4.46 0.49 -15.70
N ILE A 42 3.84 1.40 -14.95
CA ILE A 42 3.62 1.22 -13.51
C ILE A 42 2.68 0.03 -13.25
N LYS A 43 1.57 -0.06 -13.98
CA LYS A 43 0.62 -1.18 -13.85
C LYS A 43 1.27 -2.53 -14.18
N ALA A 44 2.08 -2.58 -15.23
CA ALA A 44 2.82 -3.78 -15.62
C ALA A 44 3.79 -4.24 -14.52
N LYS A 45 4.60 -3.31 -13.97
CA LYS A 45 5.49 -3.59 -12.84
C LYS A 45 4.74 -4.10 -11.61
N LEU A 46 3.63 -3.46 -11.25
CA LEU A 46 2.79 -3.91 -10.12
C LEU A 46 2.25 -5.32 -10.32
N LYS A 47 1.82 -5.67 -11.54
CA LYS A 47 1.35 -7.03 -11.86
C LYS A 47 2.48 -8.05 -11.74
N GLN A 48 3.67 -7.72 -12.25
CA GLN A 48 4.85 -8.57 -12.16
C GLN A 48 5.28 -8.81 -10.71
N GLU A 49 5.33 -7.77 -9.88
CA GLU A 49 5.68 -7.90 -8.46
C GLU A 49 4.64 -8.75 -7.70
N LYS A 50 3.33 -8.54 -7.95
CA LYS A 50 2.28 -9.39 -7.36
C LYS A 50 2.46 -10.87 -7.71
N ASN A 51 2.74 -11.16 -8.97
CA ASN A 51 2.96 -12.53 -9.42
C ASN A 51 4.23 -13.13 -8.79
N ARG A 52 5.31 -12.34 -8.70
CA ARG A 52 6.56 -12.75 -8.04
C ARG A 52 6.34 -13.11 -6.58
N ILE A 53 5.62 -12.27 -5.83
CA ILE A 53 5.29 -12.52 -4.42
C ILE A 53 4.44 -13.78 -4.29
N LYS A 54 3.39 -13.93 -5.11
CA LYS A 54 2.52 -15.11 -5.09
C LYS A 54 3.30 -16.40 -5.37
N ASN A 55 4.19 -16.38 -6.36
CA ASN A 55 5.01 -17.54 -6.71
C ASN A 55 6.03 -17.86 -5.61
N SER A 56 6.67 -16.83 -5.03
CA SER A 56 7.56 -17.00 -3.88
C SER A 56 6.84 -17.65 -2.71
N GLN A 57 5.65 -17.14 -2.34
CA GLN A 57 4.83 -17.69 -1.26
C GLN A 57 4.40 -19.14 -1.50
N LYS A 58 4.04 -19.47 -2.75
CA LYS A 58 3.74 -20.86 -3.12
C LYS A 58 4.97 -21.76 -2.96
N GLY A 59 6.15 -21.31 -3.40
CA GLY A 59 7.40 -22.05 -3.24
C GLY A 59 7.76 -22.25 -1.77
N THR A 60 7.68 -21.20 -0.96
CA THR A 60 7.94 -21.31 0.49
C THR A 60 6.96 -22.25 1.17
N LEU A 61 5.68 -22.22 0.79
CA LEU A 61 4.67 -23.12 1.35
C LEU A 61 4.92 -24.57 0.93
N GLN A 62 5.28 -24.83 -0.33
CA GLN A 62 5.63 -26.18 -0.76
C GLN A 62 6.89 -26.69 -0.05
N ASN A 63 7.92 -25.86 0.09
CA ASN A 63 9.12 -26.21 0.83
C ASN A 63 8.81 -26.50 2.30
N LEU A 64 7.94 -25.70 2.93
CA LEU A 64 7.51 -25.93 4.30
C LEU A 64 6.77 -27.26 4.43
N ILE A 65 5.81 -27.55 3.54
CA ILE A 65 5.10 -28.84 3.52
C ILE A 65 6.08 -29.99 3.31
N GLN A 66 7.04 -29.85 2.39
CA GLN A 66 8.03 -30.88 2.13
C GLN A 66 8.95 -31.12 3.33
N SER A 67 9.34 -30.05 4.05
CA SER A 67 10.13 -30.16 5.28
C SER A 67 9.35 -30.72 6.47
N GLN A 68 8.03 -30.50 6.51
CA GLN A 68 7.16 -31.01 7.57
C GLN A 68 6.68 -32.44 7.31
N ARG A 69 6.82 -32.97 6.09
CA ARG A 69 6.60 -34.39 5.85
C ARG A 69 7.63 -35.16 6.66
N GLY A 70 7.15 -35.94 7.63
CA GLY A 70 7.98 -36.85 8.40
C GLY A 70 8.72 -37.78 7.45
N VAL A 71 10.03 -37.91 7.64
CA VAL A 71 10.81 -38.91 6.91
C VAL A 71 10.37 -40.28 7.44
N PRO A 72 9.86 -41.19 6.60
CA PRO A 72 9.28 -42.45 7.07
C PRO A 72 10.25 -43.27 7.94
N GLU A 73 11.55 -43.19 7.64
CA GLU A 73 12.61 -43.90 8.35
C GLU A 73 12.77 -43.49 9.81
N VAL A 74 12.43 -42.25 10.19
CA VAL A 74 12.58 -41.75 11.58
C VAL A 74 11.23 -41.57 12.29
N GLN A 75 10.12 -41.84 11.62
CA GLN A 75 8.78 -41.59 12.16
C GLN A 75 8.50 -42.47 13.39
N HIS A 76 9.03 -43.70 13.41
CA HIS A 76 8.90 -44.61 14.54
C HIS A 76 9.60 -44.12 15.82
N LEU A 77 10.53 -43.16 15.74
CA LEU A 77 11.21 -42.56 16.91
C LEU A 77 10.36 -41.46 17.56
N LEU A 78 9.38 -40.92 16.83
CA LEU A 78 8.48 -39.87 17.29
C LEU A 78 7.18 -40.42 17.89
N GLU A 79 6.87 -41.69 17.63
CA GLU A 79 5.70 -42.35 18.21
C GLU A 79 5.90 -42.58 19.71
N PRO A 80 4.89 -42.25 20.55
CA PRO A 80 5.00 -42.43 21.99
C PRO A 80 5.04 -43.92 22.34
N VAL A 81 6.05 -44.33 23.12
CA VAL A 81 6.20 -45.73 23.55
C VAL A 81 5.70 -45.85 24.99
N THR A 82 4.69 -46.69 25.20
CA THR A 82 4.13 -47.00 26.51
C THR A 82 4.74 -48.29 27.06
N TYR A 83 5.34 -48.20 28.24
CA TYR A 83 5.81 -49.35 29.01
C TYR A 83 4.88 -49.55 30.18
N ASP A 84 4.29 -50.75 30.29
CA ASP A 84 3.45 -51.13 31.42
C ASP A 84 4.31 -51.88 32.42
N LEU A 85 4.57 -51.26 33.57
CA LEU A 85 5.32 -51.85 34.67
C LEU A 85 4.31 -52.35 35.73
N PRO A 86 4.72 -53.29 36.61
CA PRO A 86 3.80 -53.91 37.57
C PRO A 86 3.04 -52.93 38.48
N ASP A 87 3.62 -51.77 38.79
CA ASP A 87 3.04 -50.78 39.71
C ASP A 87 2.53 -49.51 39.01
N HIS A 88 2.92 -49.25 37.75
CA HIS A 88 2.56 -48.03 37.02
C HIS A 88 2.90 -48.12 35.52
N THR A 89 2.26 -47.27 34.71
CA THR A 89 2.52 -47.16 33.26
C THR A 89 3.35 -45.91 32.96
N VAL A 90 4.43 -46.05 32.19
CA VAL A 90 5.29 -44.94 31.75
C VAL A 90 5.12 -44.73 30.24
N THR A 91 4.77 -43.52 29.82
CA THR A 91 4.70 -43.15 28.40
C THR A 91 5.86 -42.22 28.06
N VAL A 92 6.74 -42.64 27.17
CA VAL A 92 7.87 -41.82 26.69
C VAL A 92 7.49 -41.17 25.37
N SER A 93 7.39 -39.84 25.35
CA SER A 93 7.02 -39.04 24.17
C SER A 93 8.00 -37.89 23.92
N HIS A 94 8.17 -37.49 22.66
CA HIS A 94 9.02 -36.34 22.30
C HIS A 94 8.36 -35.01 22.71
N ILE A 95 9.08 -34.16 23.43
CA ILE A 95 8.60 -32.83 23.86
C ILE A 95 8.99 -31.79 22.81
N ASN A 96 8.01 -31.16 22.15
CA ASN A 96 8.30 -30.04 21.25
C ASN A 96 8.41 -28.72 22.05
N ASN A 97 9.17 -27.76 21.54
CA ASN A 97 9.36 -26.44 22.17
C ASN A 97 8.06 -25.64 22.40
N MET A 98 6.97 -26.00 21.73
CA MET A 98 5.64 -25.41 21.96
C MET A 98 4.88 -26.13 23.08
N ASP A 99 5.15 -27.42 23.30
CA ASP A 99 4.51 -28.23 24.33
C ASP A 99 5.17 -28.01 25.69
N SER A 100 6.47 -27.68 25.72
CA SER A 100 7.21 -27.36 26.96
C SER A 100 6.72 -26.08 27.65
N ILE A 101 6.25 -25.08 26.88
CA ILE A 101 5.65 -23.86 27.42
C ILE A 101 4.34 -24.18 28.16
N ASN A 102 3.54 -25.10 27.61
CA ASN A 102 2.30 -25.55 28.24
C ASN A 102 2.57 -26.52 29.41
N ALA A 103 3.59 -27.39 29.30
CA ALA A 103 3.96 -28.33 30.36
C ALA A 103 4.41 -27.62 31.64
N SER A 104 5.16 -26.51 31.54
CA SER A 104 5.52 -25.70 32.73
C SER A 104 4.31 -25.07 33.45
N ALA A 105 3.18 -24.88 32.75
CA ALA A 105 1.94 -24.43 33.35
C ALA A 105 1.15 -25.60 33.99
N ILE A 106 1.30 -26.83 33.47
CA ILE A 106 0.59 -28.03 33.95
C ILE A 106 1.29 -28.66 35.17
N ILE A 107 2.62 -28.62 35.25
CA ILE A 107 3.38 -29.22 36.38
C ILE A 107 3.04 -28.57 37.74
N ASN A 108 2.46 -27.37 37.74
CA ASN A 108 2.02 -26.67 38.95
C ASN A 108 0.51 -26.77 39.25
N MET A 109 -0.24 -27.59 38.50
CA MET A 109 -1.70 -27.69 38.65
C MET A 109 -2.07 -29.08 39.18
N ASP A 110 -2.29 -29.15 40.49
CA ASP A 110 -3.20 -30.14 41.08
C ASP A 110 -4.57 -30.00 40.37
N GLU A 111 -5.21 -31.15 40.10
CA GLU A 111 -6.42 -31.34 39.27
C GLU A 111 -7.42 -30.17 39.23
N THR A 112 -7.24 -29.22 38.30
CA THR A 112 -8.36 -28.37 37.83
C THR A 112 -8.19 -28.06 36.34
N LEU A 113 -9.22 -28.40 35.58
CA LEU A 113 -9.35 -28.20 34.13
C LEU A 113 -8.96 -26.77 33.70
N PRO A 114 -8.30 -26.56 32.54
CA PRO A 114 -8.00 -25.23 32.04
C PRO A 114 -9.29 -24.62 31.49
N THR A 115 -10.03 -23.94 32.37
CA THR A 115 -11.00 -22.95 31.95
C THR A 115 -10.21 -21.84 31.27
N VAL A 116 -10.54 -21.54 30.01
CA VAL A 116 -10.08 -20.33 29.33
C VAL A 116 -10.38 -19.15 30.26
N SER A 117 -9.35 -18.64 30.93
CA SER A 117 -9.49 -17.53 31.88
C SER A 117 -9.87 -16.29 31.09
N VAL A 118 -11.18 -16.09 30.98
CA VAL A 118 -11.80 -14.79 30.76
C VAL A 118 -11.18 -13.85 31.81
N PRO A 119 -10.73 -12.64 31.47
CA PRO A 119 -10.19 -11.72 32.46
C PRO A 119 -11.25 -11.44 33.52
N GLU A 120 -11.06 -11.98 34.72
CA GLU A 120 -12.07 -11.99 35.79
C GLU A 120 -12.13 -10.66 36.55
N SER A 121 -11.13 -9.78 36.41
CA SER A 121 -11.13 -8.47 37.05
C SER A 121 -11.36 -7.33 36.04
N ARG A 122 -12.31 -6.45 36.37
CA ARG A 122 -12.62 -5.24 35.58
C ARG A 122 -11.38 -4.36 35.40
N ASP A 123 -10.49 -4.36 36.38
CA ASP A 123 -9.26 -3.56 36.40
C ASP A 123 -8.21 -4.08 35.39
N GLU A 124 -8.15 -5.38 35.11
CA GLU A 124 -7.25 -5.94 34.10
C GLU A 124 -7.73 -5.65 32.68
N VAL A 125 -9.04 -5.70 32.45
CA VAL A 125 -9.64 -5.32 31.16
C VAL A 125 -9.38 -3.85 30.87
N GLU A 126 -9.53 -2.96 31.87
CA GLU A 126 -9.26 -1.53 31.72
C GLU A 126 -7.78 -1.27 31.39
N LYS A 127 -6.84 -1.92 32.09
CA LYS A 127 -5.39 -1.83 31.81
C LYS A 127 -5.03 -2.31 30.40
N LEU A 128 -5.57 -3.45 29.95
CA LEU A 128 -5.35 -3.95 28.59
C LEU A 128 -5.92 -3.02 27.53
N THR A 129 -7.10 -2.43 27.75
CA THR A 129 -7.68 -1.47 26.81
C THR A 129 -6.85 -0.19 26.71
N GLU A 130 -6.23 0.25 27.80
CA GLU A 130 -5.37 1.42 27.84
C GLU A 130 -4.05 1.19 27.11
N ILE A 131 -3.42 0.03 27.31
CA ILE A 131 -2.22 -0.40 26.56
C ILE A 131 -2.51 -0.46 25.05
N ILE A 132 -3.64 -1.05 24.65
CA ILE A 132 -4.05 -1.11 23.23
C ILE A 132 -4.27 0.31 22.67
N ARG A 133 -4.89 1.20 23.45
CA ARG A 133 -5.14 2.59 23.05
C ARG A 133 -3.83 3.34 22.85
N ASP A 134 -2.83 3.12 23.70
CA ASP A 134 -1.53 3.77 23.59
C ASP A 134 -0.66 3.21 22.46
N LEU A 135 -0.73 1.91 22.19
CA LEU A 135 -0.12 1.31 20.99
C LEU A 135 -0.74 1.89 19.71
N LYS A 136 -2.07 2.06 19.67
CA LYS A 136 -2.76 2.73 18.55
C LYS A 136 -2.31 4.19 18.39
N LYS A 137 -2.15 4.95 19.48
CA LYS A 137 -1.64 6.33 19.41
C LYS A 137 -0.19 6.38 18.89
N LYS A 138 0.68 5.48 19.36
CA LYS A 138 2.09 5.42 18.93
C LYS A 138 2.20 5.07 17.45
N THR A 139 1.45 4.08 16.98
CA THR A 139 1.41 3.69 15.55
C THR A 139 0.85 4.79 14.66
N ILE A 140 -0.19 5.51 15.08
CA ILE A 140 -0.72 6.67 14.33
C ILE A 140 0.34 7.79 14.25
N LYS A 141 1.04 8.09 15.36
CA LYS A 141 2.10 9.11 15.37
C LYS A 141 3.28 8.75 14.45
N THR A 142 3.68 7.48 14.39
CA THR A 142 4.75 7.04 13.48
C THR A 142 4.30 7.08 12.01
N LEU A 143 3.06 6.67 11.73
CA LEU A 143 2.44 6.79 10.40
C LEU A 143 2.34 8.26 9.95
N GLN A 144 1.97 9.18 10.83
CA GLN A 144 1.92 10.62 10.56
C GLN A 144 3.28 11.23 10.24
N LYS A 145 4.35 10.73 10.85
CA LYS A 145 5.73 11.16 10.57
C LYS A 145 6.32 10.51 9.32
N SER A 146 5.65 9.54 8.71
CA SER A 146 6.16 8.85 7.52
C SER A 146 6.20 9.77 6.29
N LYS A 147 7.23 9.62 5.46
CA LYS A 147 7.36 10.35 4.18
C LYS A 147 6.15 10.14 3.26
N ALA A 148 5.52 8.96 3.31
CA ALA A 148 4.35 8.63 2.51
C ALA A 148 3.12 9.47 2.89
N GLN A 149 2.85 9.67 4.19
CA GLN A 149 1.76 10.55 4.63
C GLN A 149 2.05 12.02 4.30
N GLY A 150 3.30 12.48 4.46
CA GLY A 150 3.70 13.83 4.05
C GLY A 150 3.45 14.09 2.56
N MET A 151 3.80 13.14 1.68
CA MET A 151 3.50 13.24 0.24
C MET A 151 2.01 13.24 -0.06
N ALA A 152 1.20 12.43 0.64
CA ALA A 152 -0.25 12.41 0.46
C ALA A 152 -0.90 13.74 0.88
N GLN A 153 -0.48 14.30 2.03
CA GLN A 153 -0.95 15.60 2.50
C GLN A 153 -0.55 16.74 1.54
N ASP A 154 0.67 16.73 1.01
CA ASP A 154 1.11 17.75 0.03
C ASP A 154 0.29 17.67 -1.28
N GLN A 155 -0.02 16.45 -1.75
CA GLN A 155 -0.91 16.27 -2.91
C GLN A 155 -2.32 16.81 -2.62
N GLN A 156 -2.85 16.59 -1.42
CA GLN A 156 -4.15 17.10 -1.02
C GLN A 156 -4.16 18.63 -0.94
N ARG A 157 -3.15 19.23 -0.30
CA ARG A 157 -2.95 20.70 -0.27
C ARG A 157 -2.89 21.31 -1.67
N LYS A 158 -2.20 20.67 -2.62
CA LYS A 158 -2.15 21.12 -4.02
C LYS A 158 -3.52 21.07 -4.69
N ARG A 159 -4.31 20.03 -4.46
CA ARG A 159 -5.69 19.90 -4.98
C ARG A 159 -6.60 20.96 -4.38
N ASP A 160 -6.54 21.19 -3.08
CA ASP A 160 -7.38 22.16 -2.38
C ASP A 160 -7.04 23.60 -2.79
N LYS A 161 -5.75 23.92 -2.96
CA LYS A 161 -5.31 25.20 -3.52
C LYS A 161 -5.85 25.45 -4.93
N GLN A 162 -5.92 24.41 -5.77
CA GLN A 162 -6.52 24.52 -7.10
C GLN A 162 -8.03 24.70 -7.04
N LYS A 163 -8.74 23.97 -6.17
CA LYS A 163 -10.19 24.13 -5.95
C LYS A 163 -10.52 25.54 -5.46
N ALA A 164 -9.80 26.05 -4.46
CA ALA A 164 -9.97 27.40 -3.94
C ALA A 164 -9.78 28.48 -5.02
N LYS A 165 -8.75 28.34 -5.88
CA LYS A 165 -8.56 29.24 -7.04
C LYS A 165 -9.72 29.20 -8.03
N ARG A 166 -10.33 28.03 -8.28
CA ARG A 166 -11.50 27.90 -9.16
C ARG A 166 -12.73 28.57 -8.54
N LEU A 167 -12.99 28.33 -7.26
CA LEU A 167 -14.10 28.94 -6.53
C LEU A 167 -13.98 30.47 -6.50
N ARG A 168 -12.77 31.01 -6.26
CA ARG A 168 -12.52 32.45 -6.31
C ARG A 168 -12.84 33.05 -7.69
N LYS A 169 -12.43 32.40 -8.78
CA LYS A 169 -12.77 32.86 -10.14
C LYS A 169 -14.28 32.84 -10.41
N ILE A 170 -15.00 31.82 -9.91
CA ILE A 170 -16.46 31.73 -10.04
C ILE A 170 -17.12 32.88 -9.26
N PHE A 171 -16.67 33.12 -8.03
CA PHE A 171 -17.15 34.23 -7.20
C PHE A 171 -16.94 35.59 -7.87
N GLU A 172 -15.72 35.87 -8.35
CA GLU A 172 -15.41 37.12 -9.06
C GLU A 172 -16.27 37.30 -10.32
N LYS A 173 -16.52 36.22 -11.07
CA LYS A 173 -17.40 36.25 -12.26
C LYS A 173 -18.84 36.56 -11.88
N ASN A 174 -19.36 35.96 -10.81
CA ASN A 174 -20.71 36.19 -10.32
C ASN A 174 -20.87 37.62 -9.78
N MET A 175 -19.88 38.14 -9.06
CA MET A 175 -19.88 39.51 -8.55
C MET A 175 -19.93 40.54 -9.70
N LYS A 176 -19.13 40.34 -10.76
CA LYS A 176 -19.15 41.18 -11.96
C LYS A 176 -20.49 41.13 -12.68
N ARG A 177 -21.11 39.94 -12.78
CA ARG A 177 -22.46 39.77 -13.36
C ARG A 177 -23.54 40.48 -12.55
N SER A 178 -23.46 40.43 -11.22
CA SER A 178 -24.39 41.14 -10.33
C SER A 178 -24.29 42.66 -10.49
N LYS A 179 -23.07 43.21 -10.47
CA LYS A 179 -22.85 44.66 -10.71
C LYS A 179 -23.36 45.12 -12.07
N LYS A 180 -23.15 44.34 -13.13
CA LYS A 180 -23.66 44.63 -14.49
C LYS A 180 -25.19 44.58 -14.57
N ARG A 181 -25.84 43.70 -13.80
CA ARG A 181 -27.31 43.65 -13.69
C ARG A 181 -27.84 44.87 -12.95
N HIS A 182 -27.18 45.27 -11.86
CA HIS A 182 -27.55 46.45 -11.10
C HIS A 182 -27.40 47.73 -11.94
N SER A 183 -26.29 47.92 -12.66
CA SER A 183 -26.12 49.13 -13.49
C SER A 183 -27.18 49.24 -14.59
N LYS A 184 -27.58 48.10 -15.20
CA LYS A 184 -28.64 48.07 -16.22
C LYS A 184 -30.05 48.37 -15.67
N LYS A 185 -30.27 48.20 -14.36
CA LYS A 185 -31.58 48.43 -13.73
C LYS A 185 -31.87 49.94 -13.52
N TYR A 186 -30.83 50.76 -13.40
CA TYR A 186 -30.92 52.22 -13.17
C TYR A 186 -30.61 53.04 -14.44
N GLN A 187 -30.52 52.40 -15.60
CA GLN A 187 -30.35 53.04 -16.91
C GLN A 187 -31.62 52.96 -17.78
N LYS A 188 -32.75 52.61 -17.18
CA LYS A 188 -34.10 52.71 -17.74
C LYS A 188 -34.91 53.62 -16.84
#